data_AF-A0A8I0WU80-F1
#
_entry.id   AF-A0A8I0WU80-F1
#
_cell.length_a   1.000
_cell.length_b   1.000
_cell.length_c   1.000
_cell.angle_alpha   90.00
_cell.angle_beta   90.00
_cell.angle_gamma   90.00
#
_symmetry.space_group_name_H-M   'P 1'
#
loop_
_entity.id
_entity.type
_entity.pdbx_description
1 polymer ?
#
loop_
_entity_poly.entity_id
_entity_poly.type
_entity_poly.pdbx_seq_one_letter_code
_entity_poly.pdbx_strand_id
1 'polypeptide(L)'
;MIYSANFQKWGSADDLKCAQWLFARKCEVFEDMGLQAPKDPNFTEWANDIRLMSTIDGRSHKEICQLYKRITQDDFWKKNIQCPQKLREQWDNVTLRLAGEEKITIDAVERDETFRLIFSTGWKPKNKIQELSAIQARKNGLGRMSDVAGLSAWRGIWKQVAEQVAQEAQQ
;
A
#
# COMPACT_ATOMS: atom_id res chain seq x y z
N MET A 1 9.33 -28.07 -12.64
CA MET A 1 10.67 -27.45 -12.53
C MET A 1 10.96 -26.74 -13.84
N ILE A 2 11.56 -25.56 -13.80
CA ILE A 2 11.96 -24.76 -14.96
C ILE A 2 13.48 -24.52 -14.90
N TYR A 3 14.15 -24.51 -16.06
CA TYR A 3 15.60 -24.35 -16.17
C TYR A 3 15.96 -23.29 -17.19
N SER A 4 17.13 -22.66 -17.02
CA SER A 4 17.73 -21.80 -18.03
C SER A 4 18.35 -22.67 -19.12
N ALA A 5 18.56 -22.11 -20.32
CA ALA A 5 19.16 -22.84 -21.43
C ALA A 5 20.55 -23.43 -21.11
N ASN A 6 21.28 -22.79 -20.20
CA ASN A 6 22.59 -23.24 -19.71
C ASN A 6 22.51 -24.07 -18.40
N PHE A 7 21.31 -24.40 -17.92
CA PHE A 7 21.04 -25.16 -16.69
C PHE A 7 21.60 -24.60 -15.39
N GLN A 8 22.09 -23.34 -15.39
CA GLN A 8 22.65 -22.70 -14.19
C GLN A 8 21.58 -22.15 -13.24
N LYS A 9 20.40 -21.82 -13.77
CA LYS A 9 19.29 -21.24 -13.01
C LYS A 9 18.06 -22.09 -13.15
N TRP A 10 17.36 -22.26 -12.03
CA TRP A 10 16.20 -23.13 -11.97
C TRP A 10 15.24 -22.74 -10.86
N GLY A 11 14.00 -23.18 -11.00
CA GLY A 11 12.95 -23.06 -9.98
C GLY A 11 11.99 -24.25 -10.02
N SER A 12 11.34 -24.51 -8.89
CA SER A 12 10.24 -25.47 -8.78
C SER A 12 8.97 -24.97 -9.48
N ALA A 13 7.92 -25.78 -9.49
CA ALA A 13 6.61 -25.35 -10.00
C ALA A 13 6.01 -24.22 -9.14
N ASP A 14 6.20 -24.27 -7.82
CA ASP A 14 5.69 -23.26 -6.90
C ASP A 14 6.46 -21.93 -7.03
N ASP A 15 7.78 -22.00 -7.27
CA ASP A 15 8.59 -20.81 -7.56
C ASP A 15 8.11 -20.11 -8.83
N LEU A 16 7.85 -20.88 -9.90
CA LEU A 16 7.31 -20.35 -11.16
C LEU A 16 5.92 -19.75 -10.96
N LYS A 17 5.05 -20.41 -10.19
CA LYS A 17 3.71 -19.90 -9.89
C LYS A 17 3.77 -18.57 -9.14
N CYS A 18 4.67 -18.46 -8.16
CA CYS A 18 4.92 -17.22 -7.44
C CYS A 18 5.46 -16.12 -8.39
N ALA A 19 6.40 -16.45 -9.29
CA ALA A 19 6.93 -15.53 -10.29
C ALA A 19 5.84 -14.97 -11.22
N GLN A 20 4.98 -15.84 -11.71
CA GLN A 20 3.84 -15.47 -12.55
C GLN A 20 2.86 -14.57 -11.81
N TRP A 21 2.59 -14.87 -10.54
CA TRP A 21 1.72 -14.04 -9.70
C TRP A 21 2.29 -12.63 -9.49
N LEU A 22 3.59 -12.52 -9.20
CA LEU A 22 4.28 -11.22 -9.07
C LEU A 22 4.18 -10.42 -10.39
N PHE A 23 4.37 -11.08 -11.54
CA PHE A 23 4.27 -10.42 -12.83
C PHE A 23 2.85 -9.97 -13.16
N ALA A 24 1.85 -10.81 -12.91
CA ALA A 24 0.44 -10.45 -13.09
C ALA A 24 0.10 -9.20 -12.26
N ARG A 25 0.54 -9.15 -11.00
CA ARG A 25 0.34 -7.98 -10.14
C ARG A 25 1.04 -6.72 -10.67
N LYS A 26 2.21 -6.87 -11.28
CA LYS A 26 2.90 -5.76 -11.96
C LYS A 26 2.10 -5.27 -13.17
N CYS A 27 1.53 -6.16 -13.97
CA CYS A 27 0.67 -5.78 -15.09
C CYS A 27 -0.56 -4.98 -14.63
N GLU A 28 -1.23 -5.41 -13.55
CA GLU A 28 -2.35 -4.67 -12.94
C GLU A 28 -1.93 -3.24 -12.56
N VAL A 29 -0.75 -3.06 -11.96
CA VAL A 29 -0.25 -1.73 -11.59
C VAL A 29 0.00 -0.84 -12.81
N PHE A 30 0.48 -1.40 -13.91
CA PHE A 30 0.67 -0.65 -15.16
C PHE A 30 -0.68 -0.24 -15.77
N GLU A 31 -1.66 -1.15 -15.76
CA GLU A 31 -3.03 -0.88 -16.21
C GLU A 31 -3.71 0.21 -15.39
N ASP A 32 -3.64 0.12 -14.05
CA ASP A 32 -4.18 1.12 -13.11
C ASP A 32 -3.58 2.52 -13.35
N MET A 33 -2.34 2.57 -13.85
CA MET A 33 -1.64 3.81 -14.19
C MET A 33 -1.85 4.27 -15.63
N GLY A 34 -2.66 3.56 -16.43
CA GLY A 34 -2.89 3.86 -17.85
C GLY A 34 -1.67 3.66 -18.73
N LEU A 35 -0.74 2.79 -18.33
CA LEU A 35 0.50 2.50 -19.03
C LEU A 35 0.38 1.24 -19.89
N GLN A 36 1.22 1.15 -20.92
CA GLN A 36 1.32 -0.06 -21.72
C GLN A 36 1.82 -1.24 -20.87
N ALA A 37 1.21 -2.42 -21.06
CA ALA A 37 1.61 -3.63 -20.35
C ALA A 37 3.12 -3.90 -20.48
N PRO A 38 3.80 -4.26 -19.38
CA PRO A 38 5.22 -4.54 -19.41
C PRO A 38 5.50 -5.80 -20.24
N LYS A 39 6.69 -5.86 -20.84
CA LYS A 39 7.15 -7.05 -21.55
C LYS A 39 7.35 -8.21 -20.58
N ASP A 40 7.08 -9.42 -21.05
CA ASP A 40 7.29 -10.63 -20.26
C ASP A 40 8.73 -10.73 -19.76
N PRO A 41 8.93 -11.04 -18.46
CA PRO A 41 10.24 -11.21 -17.90
C PRO A 41 10.80 -12.58 -18.29
N ASN A 42 12.08 -12.78 -17.99
CA ASN A 42 12.63 -14.13 -17.97
C ASN A 42 12.08 -14.87 -16.74
N PHE A 43 11.03 -15.66 -16.93
CA PHE A 43 10.38 -16.39 -15.84
C PHE A 43 11.30 -17.41 -15.15
N THR A 44 12.30 -17.95 -15.86
CA THR A 44 13.31 -18.81 -15.26
C THR A 44 14.17 -18.05 -14.25
N GLU A 45 14.60 -16.83 -14.59
CA GLU A 45 15.36 -15.95 -13.69
C GLU A 45 14.52 -15.60 -12.46
N TRP A 46 13.28 -15.19 -12.67
CA TRP A 46 12.36 -14.82 -11.58
C TRP A 46 12.07 -16.00 -10.66
N ALA A 47 11.82 -17.19 -11.22
CA ALA A 47 11.61 -18.40 -10.44
C ALA A 47 12.89 -18.79 -9.66
N ASN A 48 14.07 -18.60 -10.24
CA ASN A 48 15.32 -18.82 -9.54
C ASN A 48 15.51 -17.85 -8.36
N ASP A 49 15.23 -16.56 -8.53
CA ASP A 49 15.32 -15.58 -7.45
C ASP A 49 14.35 -15.90 -6.31
N ILE A 50 13.12 -16.29 -6.64
CA ILE A 50 12.11 -16.70 -5.65
C ILE A 50 12.53 -17.96 -4.92
N ARG A 51 13.09 -18.94 -5.62
CA ARG A 51 13.69 -20.13 -5.01
C ARG A 51 14.76 -19.71 -4.00
N LEU A 52 15.67 -18.80 -4.38
CA LEU A 52 16.71 -18.31 -3.46
C LEU A 52 16.08 -17.63 -2.23
N MET A 53 15.03 -16.82 -2.41
CA MET A 53 14.30 -16.23 -1.28
C MET A 53 13.68 -17.28 -0.36
N SER A 54 13.15 -18.37 -0.91
CA SER A 54 12.54 -19.44 -0.12
C SER A 54 13.56 -20.35 0.56
N THR A 55 14.56 -20.82 -0.17
CA THR A 55 15.49 -21.84 0.32
C THR A 55 16.67 -21.27 1.09
N ILE A 56 17.13 -20.06 0.75
CA ILE A 56 18.28 -19.42 1.40
C ILE A 56 17.81 -18.40 2.43
N ASP A 57 16.88 -17.51 2.06
CA ASP A 57 16.47 -16.42 2.94
C ASP A 57 15.33 -16.83 3.91
N GLY A 58 14.79 -18.04 3.77
CA GLY A 58 13.74 -18.58 4.66
C GLY A 58 12.36 -17.93 4.48
N ARG A 59 12.09 -17.31 3.33
CA ARG A 59 10.84 -16.58 3.05
C ARG A 59 9.87 -17.46 2.26
N SER A 60 8.71 -17.77 2.82
CA SER A 60 7.71 -18.55 2.11
C SER A 60 7.16 -17.79 0.88
N HIS A 61 6.71 -18.51 -0.16
CA HIS A 61 6.05 -17.89 -1.32
C HIS A 61 4.87 -17.00 -0.91
N LYS A 62 4.17 -17.37 0.17
CA LYS A 62 3.08 -16.58 0.73
C LYS A 62 3.58 -15.22 1.22
N GLU A 63 4.66 -15.19 2.00
CA GLU A 63 5.26 -13.93 2.50
C GLU A 63 5.78 -13.08 1.35
N ILE A 64 6.41 -13.70 0.35
CA ILE A 64 6.91 -13.02 -0.86
C ILE A 64 5.75 -12.33 -1.58
N CYS A 65 4.66 -13.05 -1.87
CA CYS A 65 3.47 -12.47 -2.50
C CYS A 65 2.82 -11.39 -1.64
N GLN A 66 2.73 -11.59 -0.32
CA GLN A 66 2.13 -10.62 0.60
C GLN A 66 2.94 -9.32 0.67
N LEU A 67 4.27 -9.40 0.73
CA LEU A 67 5.12 -8.21 0.74
C LEU A 67 5.04 -7.47 -0.59
N TYR A 68 5.11 -8.21 -1.71
CA TYR A 68 4.99 -7.59 -3.03
C TYR A 68 3.63 -6.92 -3.25
N LYS A 69 2.54 -7.52 -2.74
CA LYS A 69 1.22 -6.88 -2.74
C LYS A 69 1.26 -5.52 -2.06
N ARG A 70 1.89 -5.41 -0.89
CA ARG A 70 2.01 -4.13 -0.17
C ARG A 70 2.89 -3.15 -0.93
N ILE A 71 4.03 -3.59 -1.47
CA ILE A 71 4.90 -2.79 -2.34
C ILE A 71 4.13 -2.17 -3.50
N THR A 72 3.29 -2.95 -4.19
CA THR A 72 2.54 -2.46 -5.36
C THR A 72 1.53 -1.36 -5.05
N GLN A 73 1.18 -1.19 -3.77
CA GLN A 73 0.26 -0.16 -3.28
C GLN A 73 1.00 1.09 -2.78
N ASP A 74 2.32 1.02 -2.63
CA ASP A 74 3.15 2.14 -2.18
C ASP A 74 3.74 2.88 -3.39
N ASP A 75 3.55 4.20 -3.46
CA ASP A 75 3.94 5.01 -4.62
C ASP A 75 5.46 5.10 -4.85
N PHE A 76 6.25 4.92 -3.78
CA PHE A 76 7.71 4.93 -3.85
C PHE A 76 8.24 3.55 -4.25
N TRP A 77 7.85 2.51 -3.53
CA TRP A 77 8.36 1.16 -3.72
C TRP A 77 7.84 0.49 -4.98
N LYS A 78 6.59 0.75 -5.40
CA LYS A 78 6.04 0.18 -6.64
C LYS A 78 6.82 0.61 -7.87
N LYS A 79 7.54 1.74 -7.83
CA LYS A 79 8.42 2.21 -8.91
C LYS A 79 9.81 1.59 -8.82
N ASN A 80 10.32 1.41 -7.60
CA ASN A 80 11.69 0.94 -7.34
C ASN A 80 11.86 -0.58 -7.36
N ILE A 81 10.81 -1.37 -7.09
CA ILE A 81 10.88 -2.84 -7.01
C ILE A 81 10.04 -3.47 -8.12
N GLN A 82 10.70 -3.79 -9.24
CA GLN A 82 10.06 -4.26 -10.47
C GLN A 82 10.28 -5.75 -10.79
N CYS A 83 11.04 -6.46 -9.96
CA CYS A 83 11.40 -7.87 -10.14
C CYS A 83 11.76 -8.55 -8.80
N PRO A 84 11.75 -9.89 -8.73
CA PRO A 84 12.10 -10.64 -7.52
C PRO A 84 13.53 -10.41 -7.02
N GLN A 85 14.52 -10.27 -7.91
CA GLN A 85 15.89 -9.92 -7.53
C GLN A 85 15.92 -8.64 -6.66
N LYS A 86 15.27 -7.57 -7.13
CA LYS A 86 15.23 -6.30 -6.41
C LYS A 86 14.43 -6.39 -5.12
N LEU A 87 13.35 -7.18 -5.11
CA LEU A 87 12.57 -7.47 -3.91
C LEU A 87 13.45 -8.14 -2.85
N ARG A 88 14.25 -9.13 -3.26
CA ARG A 88 15.18 -9.84 -2.37
C ARG A 88 16.23 -8.91 -1.77
N GLU A 89 16.83 -8.05 -2.61
CA GLU A 89 17.83 -7.06 -2.17
C GLU A 89 17.27 -6.04 -1.18
N GLN A 90 16.00 -5.63 -1.33
CA GLN A 90 15.38 -4.57 -0.53
C GLN A 90 14.45 -5.08 0.56
N TRP A 91 14.41 -6.39 0.78
CA TRP A 91 13.42 -7.03 1.65
C TRP A 91 13.34 -6.40 3.04
N ASP A 92 14.48 -6.21 3.71
CA ASP A 92 14.52 -5.69 5.09
C ASP A 92 14.11 -4.22 5.13
N ASN A 93 14.62 -3.41 4.20
CA ASN A 93 14.28 -1.99 4.08
C ASN A 93 12.78 -1.79 3.89
N VAL A 94 12.18 -2.56 2.99
CA VAL A 94 10.73 -2.51 2.74
C VAL A 94 9.96 -3.01 3.95
N THR A 95 10.38 -4.13 4.54
CA THR A 95 9.66 -4.74 5.67
C THR A 95 9.62 -3.80 6.86
N LEU A 96 10.76 -3.16 7.19
CA LEU A 96 10.83 -2.14 8.25
C LEU A 96 9.95 -0.93 7.94
N ARG A 97 10.01 -0.43 6.70
CA ARG A 97 9.22 0.73 6.30
C ARG A 97 7.71 0.45 6.37
N LEU A 98 7.29 -0.68 5.81
CA LEU A 98 5.88 -1.06 5.73
C LEU A 98 5.32 -1.64 7.04
N ALA A 99 6.17 -1.99 8.02
CA ALA A 99 5.73 -2.34 9.37
C ALA A 99 5.32 -1.10 10.17
N GLY A 100 5.95 0.06 9.92
CA GLY A 100 5.55 1.34 10.51
C GLY A 100 4.33 1.99 9.84
N GLU A 101 3.98 1.56 8.64
CA GLU A 101 2.79 2.02 7.92
C GLU A 101 1.57 1.13 8.26
N GLU A 102 1.07 1.22 9.49
CA GLU A 102 -0.29 0.75 9.76
C GLU A 102 -1.24 1.59 8.89
N LYS A 103 -1.91 0.93 7.92
CA LYS A 103 -2.98 1.59 7.18
C LYS A 103 -4.03 2.02 8.18
N ILE A 104 -4.15 3.32 8.36
CA ILE A 104 -5.18 3.90 9.21
C ILE A 104 -6.52 3.44 8.64
N THR A 105 -7.18 2.56 9.39
CA THR A 105 -8.52 2.13 9.05
C THR A 105 -9.44 3.29 9.39
N ILE A 106 -9.75 4.10 8.38
CA ILE A 106 -10.67 5.22 8.53
C ILE A 106 -12.08 4.63 8.66
N ASP A 107 -12.68 4.76 9.85
CA ASP A 107 -14.09 4.49 10.04
C ASP A 107 -14.90 5.52 9.24
N ALA A 108 -15.42 5.10 8.09
CA ALA A 108 -16.18 5.96 7.21
C ALA A 108 -17.53 6.39 7.82
N VAL A 109 -18.10 5.56 8.70
CA VAL A 109 -19.37 5.87 9.39
C VAL A 109 -19.12 6.98 10.40
N GLU A 110 -18.11 6.82 11.25
CA GLU A 110 -17.75 7.84 12.25
C GLU A 110 -17.40 9.17 11.57
N ARG A 111 -16.61 9.12 10.49
CA ARG A 111 -16.23 10.32 9.73
C ARG A 111 -17.44 11.06 9.18
N ASP A 112 -18.33 10.37 8.46
CA ASP A 112 -19.46 11.00 7.79
C ASP A 112 -20.54 11.44 8.79
N GLU A 113 -20.70 10.74 9.93
CA GLU A 113 -21.53 11.19 11.05
C GLU A 113 -20.97 12.45 11.70
N THR A 114 -19.65 12.49 11.93
CA THR A 114 -19.00 13.65 12.54
C THR A 114 -19.20 14.90 11.68
N PHE A 115 -19.07 14.79 10.35
CA PHE A 115 -19.33 15.91 9.43
C PHE A 115 -20.71 16.56 9.64
N ARG A 116 -21.75 15.75 9.87
CA ARG A 116 -23.11 16.25 10.09
C ARG A 116 -23.25 16.96 11.44
N LEU A 117 -22.47 16.56 12.43
CA LEU A 117 -22.58 17.03 13.80
C LEU A 117 -21.67 18.21 14.14
N ILE A 118 -20.52 18.39 13.47
CA ILE A 118 -19.53 19.44 13.85
C ILE A 118 -20.07 20.88 13.78
N PHE A 119 -21.13 21.09 13.02
CA PHE A 119 -21.82 22.39 12.86
C PHE A 119 -23.08 22.51 13.72
N SER A 120 -23.49 21.44 14.40
CA SER A 120 -24.61 21.46 15.33
C SER A 120 -24.23 22.13 16.65
N THR A 121 -25.21 22.77 17.29
CA THR A 121 -25.02 23.40 18.59
C THR A 121 -24.82 22.34 19.68
N GLY A 122 -23.79 22.52 20.51
CA GLY A 122 -23.52 21.64 21.66
C GLY A 122 -22.75 20.34 21.35
N TRP A 123 -22.32 20.12 20.11
CA TRP A 123 -21.46 18.98 19.78
C TRP A 123 -20.08 19.07 20.48
N LYS A 124 -19.55 17.91 20.89
CA LYS A 124 -18.22 17.76 21.50
C LYS A 124 -17.45 16.60 20.85
N PRO A 125 -16.14 16.77 20.57
CA PRO A 125 -15.32 15.71 19.99
C PRO A 125 -15.13 14.55 20.99
N LYS A 126 -15.15 13.32 20.49
CA LYS A 126 -14.95 12.09 21.28
C LYS A 126 -13.51 11.58 21.25
N ASN A 127 -12.73 11.97 20.24
CA ASN A 127 -11.33 11.58 20.07
C ASN A 127 -10.53 12.70 19.39
N LYS A 128 -9.21 12.52 19.37
CA LYS A 128 -8.25 13.49 18.81
C LYS A 128 -8.46 13.74 17.31
N ILE A 129 -8.89 12.72 16.56
CA ILE A 129 -9.17 12.83 15.12
C ILE A 129 -10.36 13.75 14.88
N GLN A 130 -11.47 13.59 15.62
CA GLN A 130 -12.64 14.46 15.53
C GLN A 130 -12.31 15.91 15.89
N GLU A 131 -11.53 16.13 16.95
CA GLU A 131 -11.13 17.46 17.40
C GLU A 131 -10.29 18.19 16.35
N LEU A 132 -9.19 17.58 15.90
CA LEU A 132 -8.29 18.18 14.91
C LEU A 132 -8.97 18.36 13.56
N SER A 133 -9.80 17.39 13.13
CA SER A 133 -10.57 17.50 11.88
C SER A 133 -11.57 18.66 11.95
N ALA A 134 -12.27 18.84 13.07
CA ALA A 134 -13.21 19.96 13.26
C ALA A 134 -12.50 21.32 13.25
N ILE A 135 -11.33 21.42 13.89
CA ILE A 135 -10.51 22.64 13.87
C ILE A 135 -10.10 22.97 12.43
N GLN A 136 -9.57 21.98 11.71
CA GLN A 136 -9.10 22.17 10.34
C GLN A 136 -10.25 22.50 9.38
N ALA A 137 -11.43 21.87 9.56
CA ALA A 137 -12.63 22.16 8.79
C ALA A 137 -13.12 23.60 8.97
N ARG A 138 -13.14 24.09 10.22
CA ARG A 138 -13.52 25.48 10.52
C ARG A 138 -12.52 26.46 9.93
N LYS A 139 -11.22 26.19 10.07
CA LYS A 139 -10.13 27.00 9.48
C LYS A 139 -10.23 27.08 7.96
N ASN A 140 -10.61 25.97 7.31
CA ASN A 140 -10.78 25.89 5.87
C ASN A 140 -12.16 26.39 5.39
N GLY A 141 -13.01 26.90 6.29
CA GLY A 141 -14.30 27.49 5.93
C GLY A 141 -15.35 26.49 5.43
N LEU A 142 -15.25 25.21 5.80
CA LEU A 142 -16.15 24.16 5.30
C LEU A 142 -17.64 24.46 5.53
N GLY A 143 -17.99 25.15 6.62
CA GLY A 143 -19.39 25.53 6.91
C GLY A 143 -19.99 26.54 5.92
N ARG A 144 -19.18 27.12 5.02
CA ARG A 144 -19.64 28.02 3.95
C ARG A 144 -19.75 27.31 2.59
N MET A 145 -19.35 26.04 2.51
CA MET A 145 -19.38 25.25 1.29
C MET A 145 -20.74 24.56 1.12
N SER A 146 -21.07 24.14 -0.11
CA SER A 146 -22.20 23.25 -0.34
C SER A 146 -21.94 21.87 0.26
N ASP A 147 -22.99 21.12 0.61
CA ASP A 147 -22.85 19.79 1.25
C ASP A 147 -21.95 18.84 0.46
N VAL A 148 -22.07 18.81 -0.87
CA VAL A 148 -21.26 17.93 -1.73
C VAL A 148 -19.78 18.32 -1.68
N ALA A 149 -19.47 19.62 -1.80
CA ALA A 149 -18.10 20.11 -1.79
C ALA A 149 -17.49 20.02 -0.38
N GLY A 150 -18.30 20.31 0.66
CA GLY A 150 -17.93 20.21 2.06
C GLY A 150 -17.62 18.78 2.48
N LEU A 151 -18.43 17.80 2.07
CA LEU A 151 -18.19 16.38 2.37
C LEU A 151 -16.93 15.86 1.66
N SER A 152 -16.70 16.28 0.42
CA SER A 152 -15.46 15.94 -0.31
C SER A 152 -14.22 16.50 0.39
N ALA A 153 -14.25 17.79 0.74
CA ALA A 153 -13.16 18.44 1.48
C ALA A 153 -12.95 17.80 2.86
N TRP A 154 -14.04 17.46 3.56
CA TRP A 154 -14.01 16.79 4.86
C TRP A 154 -13.32 15.43 4.80
N ARG A 155 -13.59 14.63 3.77
CA ARG A 155 -12.92 13.34 3.56
C ARG A 155 -11.41 13.49 3.43
N GLY A 156 -10.97 14.54 2.73
CA GLY A 156 -9.55 14.88 2.62
C GLY A 156 -8.95 15.29 3.96
N ILE A 157 -9.60 16.20 4.69
CA ILE A 157 -9.16 16.69 6.00
C ILE A 157 -9.05 15.53 7.00
N TRP A 158 -10.08 14.69 7.10
CA TRP A 158 -10.10 13.56 8.02
C TRP A 158 -8.96 12.59 7.75
N LYS A 159 -8.69 12.29 6.47
CA LYS A 159 -7.56 11.42 6.09
C LYS A 159 -6.23 12.02 6.54
N GLN A 160 -5.98 13.29 6.25
CA GLN A 160 -4.75 13.98 6.64
C GLN A 160 -4.55 14.00 8.16
N VAL A 161 -5.62 14.30 8.92
CA VAL A 161 -5.58 14.32 10.39
C VAL A 161 -5.32 12.93 10.95
N ALA A 162 -5.97 11.90 10.40
CA ALA A 162 -5.75 10.53 10.82
C ALA A 162 -4.29 10.09 10.57
N GLU A 163 -3.72 10.48 9.42
CA GLU A 163 -2.30 10.29 9.08
C GLU A 163 -1.36 10.99 10.07
N GLN A 164 -1.66 12.23 10.42
CA GLN A 164 -0.88 12.98 11.42
C GLN A 164 -0.94 12.32 12.81
N VAL A 165 -2.13 11.93 13.28
CA VAL A 165 -2.29 11.31 14.60
C VAL A 165 -1.55 9.97 14.68
N ALA A 166 -1.56 9.17 13.61
CA ALA A 166 -0.79 7.92 13.56
C ALA A 166 0.72 8.17 13.59
N GLN A 167 1.22 9.19 12.90
CA GLN A 167 2.63 9.57 12.93
C GLN A 167 3.07 10.07 14.31
N GLU A 168 2.24 10.85 14.99
CA GLU A 168 2.50 11.33 16.36
C GLU A 168 2.52 10.19 17.39
N ALA A 169 1.73 9.13 17.20
CA ALA A 169 1.71 7.98 18.12
C ALA A 169 2.97 7.10 18.04
N GLN A 170 3.80 7.31 17.02
CA GLN A 170 5.03 6.53 16.78
C GLN A 170 6.31 7.26 17.23
N GLN A 171 6.20 8.48 17.79
CA GLN A 171 7.30 9.27 18.34
C GLN A 171 7.33 9.22 19.87
#